data_AF-A0A199VDG3-F1
#
_entry.id   AF-A0A199VDG3-F1
#
_cell.length_a   1.000
_cell.length_b   1.000
_cell.length_c   1.000
_cell.angle_alpha   90.00
_cell.angle_beta   90.00
_cell.angle_gamma   90.00
#
_symmetry.space_group_name_H-M   'P 1'
#
loop_
_entity.id
_entity.type
_entity.pdbx_description
1 polymer ?
#
loop_
_entity_poly.entity_id
_entity_poly.type
_entity_poly.pdbx_seq_one_letter_code
_entity_poly.pdbx_strand_id
1 'polypeptide(L)'
;MEEPGGTITLLLSSGDKYKGPKMATQTTLPLLLLALLPLAAASTFNVINQCSYTVWAAASPGGGIQLDQGQSWTFNVADGTTGGRVWARTGCSFDSNGNGHCQTGDCGGVLSCTGYGQNPNTLAEYALDQYAGLDYFDISLVAGFNVPLSFTPTSNGCTSGPSCAANVNANCPAPLQVPGGCDDPCTIFGTPEYCCPSGSSCNPTQYSEYFKGQCPQAFSYPDDYDGTNFTCPGNTNYQHNTTRNNNNNNNNTQIFLLPEMAAQNTLPLLLLALLPLAAASTFDVANNCSYTVWAAASPGGGIQLNPGQSWSYNVPDGTTGGRVWPRTGCTFNSTGNGHCQTGDCGGVLACTGSGQSPNTLTEYSLNNPGGLDYFDISLVDGFNVPLSFKPTSNGCTSGPSCAADVNAQCPAELQVPGGCGDPCTIFGTPEYCCPSPSSCNPTKYSKYFKSQCPQSFSYPYDDNSATFACPGNTNYQILLTTTTTTTATL
;
A
#
# COMPACT_ATOMS: atom_id res chain seq x y z
N MET A 1 -13.49 21.44 95.54
CA MET A 1 -14.85 21.96 95.32
C MET A 1 -14.75 22.99 94.23
N GLU A 2 -15.40 22.68 93.11
CA GLU A 2 -15.87 23.56 92.03
C GLU A 2 -14.98 24.67 91.45
N GLU A 3 -14.60 24.46 90.17
CA GLU A 3 -14.70 25.45 89.07
C GLU A 3 -15.96 26.35 89.20
N PRO A 4 -15.95 27.65 88.81
CA PRO A 4 -15.78 27.97 87.38
C PRO A 4 -15.10 29.32 87.02
N GLY A 5 -14.56 29.35 85.80
CA GLY A 5 -14.96 30.35 84.79
C GLY A 5 -14.41 31.78 84.91
N GLY A 6 -13.21 32.00 84.35
CA GLY A 6 -12.74 33.31 83.93
C GLY A 6 -12.55 33.37 82.42
N THR A 7 -13.41 34.12 81.71
CA THR A 7 -13.13 34.55 80.34
C THR A 7 -12.28 35.82 80.40
N ILE A 8 -11.08 35.78 79.83
CA ILE A 8 -10.36 36.99 79.40
C ILE A 8 -10.00 36.83 77.94
N THR A 9 -10.50 37.76 77.14
CA THR A 9 -10.11 37.97 75.75
C THR A 9 -9.10 39.11 75.72
N LEU A 10 -7.98 38.89 75.02
CA LEU A 10 -7.67 39.53 73.73
C LEU A 10 -6.20 39.98 73.59
N LEU A 11 -5.54 39.31 72.62
CA LEU A 11 -4.52 39.75 71.64
C LEU A 11 -3.18 40.29 72.16
N LEU A 12 -2.11 39.50 72.08
CA LEU A 12 -1.25 39.19 70.90
C LEU A 12 -0.40 40.37 70.41
N SER A 13 0.91 40.24 70.59
CA SER A 13 1.87 40.51 69.52
C SER A 13 3.06 39.52 69.62
N SER A 14 3.58 39.18 68.45
CA SER A 14 4.43 38.04 68.09
C SER A 14 5.92 38.20 68.41
N GLY A 15 6.55 37.12 68.89
CA GLY A 15 8.00 36.95 68.99
C GLY A 15 8.39 35.47 69.18
N ASP A 16 8.97 34.90 68.11
CA ASP A 16 9.82 33.71 67.93
C ASP A 16 10.03 32.68 69.05
N LYS A 17 9.96 31.37 68.71
CA LYS A 17 10.94 30.34 69.16
C LYS A 17 11.04 29.12 68.22
N TYR A 18 12.27 28.89 67.73
CA TYR A 18 13.04 27.63 67.56
C TYR A 18 12.33 26.28 67.31
N LYS A 19 12.81 25.55 66.29
CA LYS A 19 13.06 24.07 66.32
C LYS A 19 13.89 23.59 65.11
N GLY A 20 14.97 22.81 65.35
CA GLY A 20 15.56 21.90 64.34
C GLY A 20 14.72 20.61 64.21
N PRO A 21 15.07 19.60 63.38
CA PRO A 21 16.29 19.35 62.61
C PRO A 21 16.09 19.38 61.06
N LYS A 22 17.18 19.23 60.31
CA LYS A 22 17.25 19.28 58.83
C LYS A 22 16.26 18.31 58.15
N MET A 23 15.30 18.85 57.41
CA MET A 23 14.51 18.12 56.41
C MET A 23 15.27 18.09 55.08
N ALA A 24 15.36 16.90 54.50
CA ALA A 24 15.95 16.66 53.19
C ALA A 24 15.21 17.47 52.10
N THR A 25 15.98 18.09 51.21
CA THR A 25 15.49 18.75 50.01
C THR A 25 14.83 17.70 49.12
N GLN A 26 13.50 17.64 49.10
CA GLN A 26 12.78 16.94 48.04
C GLN A 26 12.91 17.77 46.77
N THR A 27 13.91 17.41 45.94
CA THR A 27 13.83 17.64 44.51
C THR A 27 12.58 16.92 44.00
N THR A 28 11.54 17.67 43.70
CA THR A 28 10.44 17.20 42.85
C THR A 28 11.04 16.88 41.49
N LEU A 29 11.41 15.61 41.30
CA LEU A 29 11.69 15.07 39.98
C LEU A 29 10.35 15.16 39.22
N PRO A 30 10.27 15.88 38.09
CA PRO A 30 9.06 15.81 37.28
C PRO A 30 8.92 14.35 36.91
N LEU A 31 7.82 13.72 37.33
CA LEU A 31 7.44 12.41 36.85
C LEU A 31 7.11 12.61 35.37
N LEU A 32 8.15 12.55 34.53
CA LEU A 32 8.02 12.50 33.09
C LEU A 32 7.29 11.18 32.84
N LEU A 33 5.98 11.27 32.66
CA LEU A 33 5.17 10.17 32.18
C LEU A 33 5.72 9.88 30.78
N LEU A 34 6.70 8.98 30.68
CA LEU A 34 7.07 8.34 29.42
C LEU A 34 5.79 7.64 28.97
N ALA A 35 5.01 8.30 28.12
CA ALA A 35 4.10 7.60 27.26
C ALA A 35 4.97 6.59 26.51
N LEU A 36 4.84 5.31 26.85
CA LEU A 36 5.27 4.23 25.98
C LEU A 36 4.40 4.32 24.73
N LEU A 37 4.77 5.23 23.83
CA LEU A 37 4.31 5.21 22.45
C LEU A 37 4.86 3.90 21.86
N PRO A 38 4.02 3.03 21.31
CA PRO A 38 4.51 1.83 20.64
C PRO A 38 5.49 2.27 19.55
N LEU A 39 6.70 1.71 19.53
CA LEU A 39 7.56 1.85 18.37
C LEU A 39 6.75 1.37 17.17
N ALA A 40 6.67 2.19 16.11
CA ALA A 40 6.14 1.72 14.85
C ALA A 40 6.97 0.51 14.41
N ALA A 41 6.29 -0.62 14.32
CA ALA A 41 6.85 -1.88 13.91
C ALA A 41 7.36 -1.75 12.46
N ALA A 42 8.56 -2.27 12.19
CA ALA A 42 9.23 -2.05 10.91
C ALA A 42 10.23 -3.17 10.62
N SER A 43 10.22 -3.64 9.38
CA SER A 43 11.17 -4.62 8.86
C SER A 43 12.41 -3.93 8.30
N THR A 44 13.58 -4.49 8.61
CA THR A 44 14.87 -4.05 8.07
C THR A 44 15.16 -4.80 6.76
N PHE A 45 15.43 -4.06 5.69
CA PHE A 45 15.88 -4.59 4.41
C PHE A 45 17.37 -4.34 4.23
N ASN A 46 18.12 -5.38 3.87
CA ASN A 46 19.54 -5.29 3.55
C ASN A 46 19.79 -5.71 2.10
N VAL A 47 20.06 -4.74 1.23
CA VAL A 47 20.35 -4.94 -0.19
C VAL A 47 21.86 -5.08 -0.36
N ILE A 48 22.32 -6.16 -0.99
CA ILE A 48 23.74 -6.46 -1.19
C ILE A 48 24.00 -6.66 -2.67
N ASN A 49 24.99 -5.94 -3.19
CA ASN A 49 25.49 -6.17 -4.54
C ASN A 49 26.57 -7.26 -4.53
N GLN A 50 26.26 -8.47 -5.02
CA GLN A 50 27.26 -9.51 -5.26
C GLN A 50 27.62 -9.70 -6.74
N CYS A 51 27.08 -8.84 -7.61
CA CYS A 51 27.49 -8.79 -9.01
C CYS A 51 28.95 -8.31 -9.10
N SER A 52 29.64 -8.68 -10.19
CA SER A 52 31.00 -8.20 -10.46
C SER A 52 31.06 -6.78 -11.04
N TYR A 53 29.93 -6.07 -11.01
CA TYR A 53 29.74 -4.75 -11.60
C TYR A 53 28.87 -3.91 -10.68
N THR A 54 29.00 -2.59 -10.80
CA THR A 54 28.18 -1.63 -10.07
C THR A 54 26.72 -1.73 -10.49
N VAL A 55 25.82 -1.71 -9.51
CA VAL A 55 24.37 -1.56 -9.70
C VAL A 55 23.90 -0.32 -8.96
N TRP A 56 22.76 0.21 -9.36
CA TRP A 56 22.08 1.25 -8.58
C TRP A 56 20.83 0.62 -7.98
N ALA A 57 20.94 0.21 -6.73
CA ALA A 57 19.81 -0.31 -5.97
C ALA A 57 18.70 0.74 -5.90
N ALA A 58 17.46 0.27 -5.94
CA ALA A 58 16.27 1.09 -5.90
C ALA A 58 15.21 0.38 -5.05
N ALA A 59 14.42 1.19 -4.34
CA ALA A 59 13.31 0.73 -3.53
C ALA A 59 12.17 1.74 -3.54
N SER A 60 10.94 1.23 -3.54
CA SER A 60 9.73 2.02 -3.36
C SER A 60 8.83 1.29 -2.35
N PRO A 61 8.70 1.77 -1.11
CA PRO A 61 9.41 2.92 -0.53
C PRO A 61 10.89 2.62 -0.27
N GLY A 62 11.74 3.65 -0.25
CA GLY A 62 13.13 3.56 0.23
C GLY A 62 14.14 4.44 -0.52
N GLY A 63 13.90 4.74 -1.80
CA GLY A 63 14.79 5.58 -2.59
C GLY A 63 15.75 4.79 -3.45
N GLY A 64 17.01 5.18 -3.52
CA GLY A 64 18.00 4.47 -4.31
C GLY A 64 19.42 4.99 -4.13
N ILE A 65 20.39 4.10 -4.32
CA ILE A 65 21.81 4.34 -4.08
C ILE A 65 22.68 3.53 -5.04
N GLN A 66 23.85 4.06 -5.38
CA GLN A 66 24.88 3.27 -6.05
C GLN A 66 25.47 2.24 -5.10
N LEU A 67 25.56 0.99 -5.55
CA LEU A 67 26.26 -0.09 -4.87
C LEU A 67 27.33 -0.68 -5.80
N ASP A 68 28.59 -0.46 -5.46
CA ASP A 68 29.70 -1.18 -6.06
C ASP A 68 29.76 -2.63 -5.56
N GLN A 69 30.59 -3.46 -6.19
CA GLN A 69 30.70 -4.88 -5.83
C GLN A 69 31.01 -5.07 -4.34
N GLY A 70 30.20 -5.88 -3.68
CA GLY A 70 30.30 -6.24 -2.26
C GLY A 70 29.72 -5.20 -1.31
N GLN A 71 29.25 -4.04 -1.80
CA GLN A 71 28.60 -3.05 -0.96
C GLN A 71 27.17 -3.46 -0.62
N SER A 72 26.68 -2.91 0.49
CA SER A 72 25.32 -3.12 0.95
C SER A 72 24.64 -1.81 1.35
N TRP A 73 23.31 -1.81 1.24
CA TRP A 73 22.45 -0.72 1.67
C TRP A 73 21.36 -1.27 2.57
N THR A 74 21.22 -0.67 3.75
CA THR A 74 20.17 -1.03 4.71
C THR A 74 19.18 0.10 4.83
N PHE A 75 17.90 -0.23 4.79
CA PHE A 75 16.80 0.70 5.04
C PHE A 75 15.66 -0.01 5.78
N ASN A 76 14.82 0.76 6.45
CA ASN A 76 13.66 0.24 7.17
C ASN A 76 12.40 0.51 6.37
N VAL A 77 11.47 -0.44 6.43
CA VAL A 77 10.15 -0.33 5.85
C VAL A 77 9.13 -0.55 6.95
N ALA A 78 8.15 0.35 7.05
CA ALA A 78 7.12 0.28 8.07
C ALA A 78 6.20 -0.93 7.83
N ASP A 79 5.75 -1.55 8.91
CA ASP A 79 4.65 -2.51 8.90
C ASP A 79 3.39 -1.87 8.29
N GLY A 80 2.60 -2.68 7.56
CA GLY A 80 1.46 -2.24 6.76
C GLY A 80 1.81 -1.70 5.37
N THR A 81 3.10 -1.65 5.00
CA THR A 81 3.51 -1.27 3.64
C THR A 81 2.97 -2.28 2.62
N THR A 82 2.33 -1.79 1.56
CA THR A 82 1.83 -2.62 0.44
C THR A 82 2.43 -2.18 -0.89
N GLY A 83 2.57 -3.10 -1.84
CA GLY A 83 3.14 -2.79 -3.16
C GLY A 83 4.62 -2.38 -3.08
N GLY A 84 5.31 -2.82 -2.02
CA GLY A 84 6.71 -2.51 -1.83
C GLY A 84 7.55 -3.22 -2.89
N ARG A 85 8.53 -2.52 -3.46
CA ARG A 85 9.45 -3.07 -4.46
C ARG A 85 10.90 -2.75 -4.12
N VAL A 86 11.79 -3.72 -4.35
CA VAL A 86 13.25 -3.51 -4.43
C VAL A 86 13.76 -4.11 -5.73
N TRP A 87 14.58 -3.36 -6.47
CA TRP A 87 15.19 -3.82 -7.70
C TRP A 87 16.59 -3.23 -7.91
N ALA A 88 17.33 -3.81 -8.84
CA ALA A 88 18.63 -3.32 -9.27
C ALA A 88 18.50 -2.60 -10.62
N ARG A 89 19.23 -1.49 -10.77
CA ARG A 89 19.34 -0.77 -12.05
C ARG A 89 20.74 -0.90 -12.61
N THR A 90 20.84 -0.98 -13.93
CA THR A 90 22.13 -1.14 -14.64
C THR A 90 22.37 -0.03 -15.64
N GLY A 91 23.64 0.21 -15.97
CA GLY A 91 24.04 1.20 -16.98
C GLY A 91 23.64 2.62 -16.63
N CYS A 92 23.70 3.01 -15.35
CA CYS A 92 23.26 4.32 -14.91
C CYS A 92 24.34 5.39 -14.97
N SER A 93 23.90 6.64 -15.14
CA SER A 93 24.71 7.84 -14.96
C SER A 93 23.86 8.92 -14.32
N PHE A 94 24.33 9.48 -13.21
CA PHE A 94 23.65 10.55 -12.47
C PHE A 94 24.59 11.74 -12.27
N ASP A 95 24.04 12.94 -12.33
CA ASP A 95 24.71 14.18 -11.97
C ASP A 95 24.82 14.34 -10.44
N SER A 96 25.43 15.44 -10.00
CA SER A 96 25.59 15.73 -8.56
C SER A 96 24.27 15.99 -7.82
N ASN A 97 23.19 16.26 -8.54
CA ASN A 97 21.85 16.45 -7.98
C ASN A 97 21.05 15.14 -7.97
N GLY A 98 21.63 14.04 -8.44
CA GLY A 98 20.97 12.76 -8.55
C GLY A 98 20.02 12.65 -9.75
N ASN A 99 20.10 13.55 -10.74
CA ASN A 99 19.33 13.44 -11.98
C ASN A 99 20.15 12.72 -13.05
N GLY A 100 19.51 11.90 -13.86
CA GLY A 100 20.23 11.03 -14.77
C GLY A 100 19.35 10.04 -15.51
N HIS A 101 19.93 8.88 -15.81
CA HIS A 101 19.25 7.80 -16.51
C HIS A 101 19.92 6.46 -16.20
N CYS A 102 19.14 5.39 -16.19
CA CYS A 102 19.58 4.00 -16.18
C CYS A 102 19.12 3.24 -17.43
N GLN A 103 19.96 2.35 -17.93
CA GLN A 103 19.62 1.50 -19.06
C GLN A 103 18.46 0.54 -18.75
N THR A 104 18.42 -0.01 -17.54
CA THR A 104 17.31 -0.87 -17.06
C THR A 104 16.87 -0.44 -15.67
N GLY A 105 15.57 -0.58 -15.37
CA GLY A 105 15.01 -0.25 -14.06
C GLY A 105 14.98 1.25 -13.72
N ASP A 106 15.15 2.15 -14.70
CA ASP A 106 15.14 3.59 -14.46
C ASP A 106 13.82 4.05 -13.83
N CYS A 107 13.86 4.91 -12.82
CA CYS A 107 12.68 5.31 -12.04
C CYS A 107 12.36 6.79 -12.24
N GLY A 108 12.37 7.25 -13.50
CA GLY A 108 12.07 8.64 -13.86
C GLY A 108 13.29 9.54 -13.87
N GLY A 109 14.47 8.98 -14.13
CA GLY A 109 15.72 9.71 -14.26
C GLY A 109 16.27 10.26 -12.95
N VAL A 110 15.96 9.61 -11.83
CA VAL A 110 16.43 10.03 -10.50
C VAL A 110 17.18 8.91 -9.76
N LEU A 111 18.21 9.27 -9.00
CA LEU A 111 19.00 8.34 -8.20
C LEU A 111 18.15 7.77 -7.05
N SER A 112 17.42 8.63 -6.34
CA SER A 112 16.52 8.25 -5.27
C SER A 112 15.10 8.10 -5.80
N CYS A 113 14.68 6.86 -6.05
CA CYS A 113 13.36 6.57 -6.64
C CYS A 113 12.20 7.00 -5.74
N THR A 114 11.17 7.59 -6.34
CA THR A 114 9.89 7.93 -5.69
C THR A 114 8.72 7.12 -6.23
N GLY A 115 8.99 6.18 -7.14
CA GLY A 115 8.03 5.32 -7.79
C GLY A 115 8.74 4.13 -8.46
N TYR A 116 7.99 3.34 -9.21
CA TYR A 116 8.51 2.11 -9.80
C TYR A 116 9.45 2.35 -11.00
N GLY A 117 10.34 1.39 -11.21
CA GLY A 117 11.27 1.39 -12.34
C GLY A 117 10.60 0.96 -13.64
N GLN A 118 11.15 1.44 -14.76
CA GLN A 118 10.81 1.01 -16.12
C GLN A 118 11.37 -0.38 -16.41
N ASN A 119 10.65 -1.14 -17.24
CA ASN A 119 11.02 -2.49 -17.63
C ASN A 119 12.24 -2.46 -18.59
N PRO A 120 13.07 -3.52 -18.62
CA PRO A 120 13.02 -4.68 -17.74
C PRO A 120 13.60 -4.40 -16.35
N ASN A 121 13.00 -4.95 -15.31
CA ASN A 121 13.62 -5.04 -14.00
C ASN A 121 13.17 -6.29 -13.22
N THR A 122 14.14 -7.00 -12.64
CA THR A 122 13.85 -8.13 -11.74
C THR A 122 13.38 -7.57 -10.40
N LEU A 123 12.17 -7.92 -9.98
CA LEU A 123 11.53 -7.34 -8.79
C LEU A 123 11.62 -8.28 -7.59
N ALA A 124 11.95 -7.75 -6.42
CA ALA A 124 11.50 -8.28 -5.13
C ALA A 124 10.26 -7.47 -4.70
N GLU A 125 9.10 -8.11 -4.63
CA GLU A 125 7.84 -7.48 -4.22
C GLU A 125 7.48 -7.91 -2.80
N TYR A 126 6.87 -7.01 -2.03
CA TYR A 126 6.46 -7.32 -0.66
C TYR A 126 5.27 -6.48 -0.18
N ALA A 127 4.55 -7.05 0.78
CA ALA A 127 3.56 -6.39 1.61
C ALA A 127 3.75 -6.86 3.06
N LEU A 128 3.94 -5.94 4.00
CA LEU A 128 4.38 -6.23 5.37
C LEU A 128 3.26 -6.11 6.40
N ASP A 129 3.26 -6.97 7.41
CA ASP A 129 2.26 -7.02 8.49
C ASP A 129 0.81 -6.97 7.97
N GLN A 130 0.54 -7.81 6.99
CA GLN A 130 -0.75 -7.91 6.32
C GLN A 130 -1.70 -8.82 7.11
N TYR A 131 -2.66 -9.43 6.42
CA TYR A 131 -3.61 -10.36 7.02
C TYR A 131 -2.91 -11.44 7.86
N ALA A 132 -3.49 -11.73 9.03
CA ALA A 132 -2.94 -12.64 10.04
C ALA A 132 -1.57 -12.24 10.62
N GLY A 133 -1.15 -10.99 10.45
CA GLY A 133 0.17 -10.51 10.89
C GLY A 133 1.29 -11.21 10.13
N LEU A 134 1.10 -11.38 8.82
CA LEU A 134 2.06 -12.02 7.93
C LEU A 134 2.61 -11.03 6.92
N ASP A 135 3.90 -11.13 6.66
CA ASP A 135 4.54 -10.52 5.51
C ASP A 135 4.33 -11.44 4.30
N TYR A 136 3.91 -10.88 3.17
CA TYR A 136 3.80 -11.54 1.87
C TYR A 136 4.88 -11.00 0.95
N PHE A 137 5.59 -11.88 0.26
CA PHE A 137 6.71 -11.47 -0.57
C PHE A 137 7.02 -12.46 -1.67
N ASP A 138 7.61 -11.96 -2.76
CA ASP A 138 7.90 -12.76 -3.94
C ASP A 138 9.06 -12.15 -4.77
N ILE A 139 9.50 -12.92 -5.77
CA ILE A 139 10.25 -12.38 -6.91
C ILE A 139 9.32 -12.36 -8.11
N SER A 140 9.32 -11.27 -8.86
CA SER A 140 8.48 -11.10 -10.04
C SER A 140 9.29 -10.75 -11.27
N LEU A 141 9.02 -11.49 -12.35
CA LEU A 141 9.53 -11.31 -13.71
C LEU A 141 8.44 -10.81 -14.66
N VAL A 142 7.28 -10.41 -14.12
CA VAL A 142 6.18 -9.79 -14.90
C VAL A 142 6.64 -8.49 -15.55
N ALA A 143 7.59 -7.79 -14.92
CA ALA A 143 8.25 -6.59 -15.44
C ALA A 143 9.58 -6.89 -16.17
N GLY A 144 9.81 -8.14 -16.56
CA GLY A 144 11.03 -8.59 -17.21
C GLY A 144 12.16 -8.95 -16.24
N PHE A 145 13.35 -9.15 -16.78
CA PHE A 145 14.54 -9.54 -16.04
C PHE A 145 15.74 -8.70 -16.47
N ASN A 146 16.53 -8.22 -15.52
CA ASN A 146 17.80 -7.57 -15.80
C ASN A 146 18.95 -8.14 -14.97
N VAL A 147 18.75 -8.36 -13.68
CA VAL A 147 19.77 -8.81 -12.72
C VAL A 147 19.28 -10.03 -11.93
N PRO A 148 20.11 -11.08 -11.73
CA PRO A 148 19.74 -12.21 -10.89
C PRO A 148 19.52 -11.80 -9.43
N LEU A 149 18.56 -12.43 -8.77
CA LEU A 149 18.06 -11.98 -7.48
C LEU A 149 17.79 -13.15 -6.53
N SER A 150 18.21 -13.00 -5.27
CA SER A 150 17.71 -13.79 -4.13
C SER A 150 17.07 -12.86 -3.12
N PHE A 151 15.89 -13.22 -2.62
CA PHE A 151 15.16 -12.45 -1.62
C PHE A 151 14.83 -13.35 -0.43
N THR A 152 15.53 -13.15 0.68
CA THR A 152 15.58 -14.12 1.78
C THR A 152 15.24 -13.45 3.12
N PRO A 153 14.32 -14.02 3.92
CA PRO A 153 14.12 -13.57 5.29
C PRO A 153 15.32 -13.91 6.19
N THR A 154 15.53 -13.10 7.23
CA THR A 154 16.72 -13.16 8.11
C THR A 154 16.39 -13.14 9.59
N SER A 155 15.12 -13.06 9.97
CA SER A 155 14.66 -13.05 11.35
C SER A 155 13.35 -13.83 11.55
N ASN A 156 12.83 -13.79 12.78
CA ASN A 156 11.51 -14.34 13.16
C ASN A 156 11.27 -15.82 12.80
N GLY A 157 12.34 -16.61 12.73
CA GLY A 157 12.27 -18.04 12.42
C GLY A 157 11.89 -18.36 10.98
N CYS A 158 11.80 -17.36 10.10
CA CYS A 158 11.56 -17.55 8.69
C CYS A 158 12.90 -17.70 7.96
N THR A 159 13.09 -18.80 7.22
CA THR A 159 14.40 -19.18 6.66
C THR A 159 14.39 -19.44 5.15
N SER A 160 13.21 -19.45 4.52
CA SER A 160 13.04 -19.75 3.11
C SER A 160 12.53 -18.54 2.36
N GLY A 161 13.14 -18.23 1.23
CA GLY A 161 12.69 -17.18 0.32
C GLY A 161 12.99 -17.52 -1.14
N PRO A 162 12.39 -16.80 -2.10
CA PRO A 162 12.55 -17.05 -3.53
C PRO A 162 13.95 -16.68 -4.03
N SER A 163 14.38 -17.36 -5.09
CA SER A 163 15.60 -17.06 -5.82
C SER A 163 15.41 -17.26 -7.33
N CYS A 164 15.95 -16.31 -8.10
CA CYS A 164 16.07 -16.32 -9.55
C CYS A 164 17.54 -16.02 -9.91
N ALA A 165 18.39 -17.04 -9.78
CA ALA A 165 19.83 -16.96 -10.03
C ALA A 165 20.25 -17.37 -11.46
N ALA A 166 19.27 -17.69 -12.31
CA ALA A 166 19.50 -18.16 -13.67
C ALA A 166 20.02 -17.04 -14.59
N ASN A 167 20.73 -17.45 -15.65
CA ASN A 167 21.23 -16.54 -16.67
C ASN A 167 20.17 -16.27 -17.75
N VAL A 168 19.07 -15.63 -17.34
CA VAL A 168 17.93 -15.32 -18.21
C VAL A 168 18.38 -14.47 -19.41
N ASN A 169 19.23 -13.46 -19.19
CA ASN A 169 19.72 -12.59 -20.26
C ASN A 169 20.47 -13.34 -21.37
N ALA A 170 21.21 -14.42 -21.06
CA ALA A 170 21.98 -15.13 -22.07
C ALA A 170 21.12 -15.97 -23.02
N ASN A 171 19.95 -16.42 -22.56
CA ASN A 171 19.05 -17.28 -23.32
C ASN A 171 17.71 -16.60 -23.60
N CYS A 172 17.65 -15.27 -23.49
CA CYS A 172 16.42 -14.51 -23.66
C CYS A 172 15.84 -14.77 -25.06
N PRO A 173 14.53 -15.08 -25.19
CA PRO A 173 13.89 -15.22 -26.48
C PRO A 173 14.13 -13.98 -27.34
N ALA A 174 14.49 -14.16 -28.61
CA ALA A 174 14.89 -13.07 -29.50
C ALA A 174 13.89 -11.88 -29.52
N PRO A 175 12.55 -12.08 -29.49
CA PRO A 175 11.60 -10.97 -29.44
C PRO A 175 11.64 -10.13 -28.15
N LEU A 176 12.11 -10.70 -27.04
CA LEU A 176 12.15 -10.05 -25.73
C LEU A 176 13.52 -9.46 -25.42
N GLN A 177 14.51 -9.69 -26.27
CA GLN A 177 15.88 -9.29 -26.00
C GLN A 177 16.03 -7.77 -26.15
N VAL A 178 16.40 -7.11 -25.06
CA VAL A 178 16.67 -5.67 -25.01
C VAL A 178 18.07 -5.39 -24.45
N PRO A 179 18.64 -4.20 -24.69
CA PRO A 179 19.94 -3.87 -24.13
C PRO A 179 19.95 -4.00 -22.60
N GLY A 180 20.74 -4.93 -22.07
CA GLY A 180 20.95 -5.10 -20.62
C GLY A 180 19.91 -5.96 -19.90
N GLY A 181 18.95 -6.56 -20.62
CA GLY A 181 17.90 -7.38 -20.00
C GLY A 181 17.11 -8.25 -20.97
N CYS A 182 16.09 -8.91 -20.43
CA CYS A 182 15.05 -9.64 -21.15
C CYS A 182 13.71 -9.02 -20.75
N ASP A 183 13.05 -8.37 -21.68
CA ASP A 183 11.81 -7.63 -21.44
C ASP A 183 10.61 -8.55 -21.26
N ASP A 184 9.54 -8.03 -20.70
CA ASP A 184 8.30 -8.78 -20.59
C ASP A 184 7.49 -8.72 -21.91
N PRO A 185 6.69 -9.77 -22.20
CA PRO A 185 5.93 -9.82 -23.44
C PRO A 185 4.82 -8.77 -23.51
N CYS A 186 4.30 -8.24 -22.41
CA CYS A 186 3.32 -7.15 -22.47
C CYS A 186 3.94 -5.87 -23.04
N THR A 187 5.13 -5.50 -22.57
CA THR A 187 5.87 -4.33 -23.07
C THR A 187 6.17 -4.45 -24.56
N ILE A 188 6.53 -5.64 -25.02
CA ILE A 188 6.91 -5.88 -26.43
C ILE A 188 5.68 -5.95 -27.35
N PHE A 189 4.65 -6.69 -26.97
CA PHE A 189 3.54 -7.04 -27.88
C PHE A 189 2.27 -6.23 -27.63
N GLY A 190 2.05 -5.72 -26.40
CA GLY A 190 0.90 -4.90 -26.04
C GLY A 190 -0.46 -5.60 -26.19
N THR A 191 -0.50 -6.94 -26.29
CA THR A 191 -1.74 -7.69 -26.51
C THR A 191 -2.35 -8.15 -25.19
N PRO A 192 -3.69 -8.35 -25.12
CA PRO A 192 -4.34 -8.86 -23.92
C PRO A 192 -3.79 -10.20 -23.43
N GLU A 193 -3.30 -11.05 -24.34
CA GLU A 193 -2.66 -12.33 -24.01
C GLU A 193 -1.47 -12.18 -23.06
N TYR A 194 -0.68 -11.11 -23.24
CA TYR A 194 0.53 -10.86 -22.44
C TYR A 194 0.33 -9.81 -21.37
N CYS A 195 -0.57 -8.85 -21.61
CA CYS A 195 -0.81 -7.70 -20.73
C CYS A 195 -1.88 -7.92 -19.67
N CYS A 196 -2.66 -9.00 -19.76
CA CYS A 196 -3.53 -9.40 -18.66
C CYS A 196 -4.46 -8.26 -18.16
N PRO A 197 -5.25 -7.64 -19.04
CA PRO A 197 -6.12 -6.54 -18.64
C PRO A 197 -7.12 -6.97 -17.57
N SER A 198 -7.52 -6.02 -16.71
CA SER A 198 -8.44 -6.28 -15.60
C SER A 198 -9.70 -7.01 -16.06
N GLY A 199 -10.06 -8.09 -15.36
CA GLY A 199 -11.23 -8.93 -15.68
C GLY A 199 -10.96 -10.04 -16.72
N SER A 200 -9.74 -10.17 -17.23
CA SER A 200 -9.32 -11.32 -18.06
C SER A 200 -8.71 -12.43 -17.21
N SER A 201 -8.82 -13.68 -17.67
CA SER A 201 -8.05 -14.80 -17.10
C SER A 201 -6.67 -14.85 -17.75
N CYS A 202 -5.61 -14.73 -16.95
CA CYS A 202 -4.25 -14.86 -17.46
C CYS A 202 -3.84 -16.32 -17.50
N ASN A 203 -3.47 -16.77 -18.70
CA ASN A 203 -2.95 -18.11 -18.89
C ASN A 203 -1.44 -18.05 -19.17
N PRO A 204 -0.68 -19.09 -18.81
CA PRO A 204 0.70 -19.21 -19.23
C PRO A 204 0.84 -19.08 -20.75
N THR A 205 1.90 -18.40 -21.18
CA THR A 205 2.30 -18.25 -22.57
C THR A 205 3.68 -18.84 -22.77
N GLN A 206 4.11 -19.05 -24.02
CA GLN A 206 5.48 -19.53 -24.30
C GLN A 206 6.58 -18.66 -23.66
N TYR A 207 6.32 -17.37 -23.47
CA TYR A 207 7.28 -16.44 -22.88
C TYR A 207 7.27 -16.49 -21.35
N SER A 208 6.10 -16.57 -20.72
CA SER A 208 6.03 -16.76 -19.26
C SER A 208 6.55 -18.14 -18.87
N GLU A 209 6.28 -19.19 -19.65
CA GLU A 209 6.85 -20.52 -19.46
C GLU A 209 8.37 -20.52 -19.58
N TYR A 210 8.95 -19.70 -20.47
CA TYR A 210 10.39 -19.51 -20.53
C TYR A 210 10.93 -18.93 -19.21
N PHE A 211 10.37 -17.82 -18.71
CA PHE A 211 10.78 -17.21 -17.44
C PHE A 211 10.60 -18.18 -16.27
N LYS A 212 9.46 -18.87 -16.20
CA LYS A 212 9.17 -19.88 -15.18
C LYS A 212 10.16 -21.04 -15.21
N GLY A 213 10.53 -21.49 -16.40
CA GLY A 213 11.53 -22.55 -16.59
C GLY A 213 12.92 -22.16 -16.11
N GLN A 214 13.29 -20.87 -16.22
CA GLN A 214 14.56 -20.36 -15.69
C GLN A 214 14.48 -20.09 -14.18
N CYS A 215 13.35 -19.59 -13.69
CA CYS A 215 13.15 -19.14 -12.31
C CYS A 215 11.81 -19.68 -11.75
N PRO A 216 11.78 -20.94 -11.29
CA PRO A 216 10.53 -21.60 -10.89
C PRO A 216 9.82 -20.95 -9.70
N GLN A 217 10.57 -20.23 -8.85
CA GLN A 217 10.06 -19.56 -7.64
C GLN A 217 9.60 -18.11 -7.89
N ALA A 218 9.67 -17.63 -9.13
CA ALA A 218 9.28 -16.27 -9.46
C ALA A 218 7.93 -16.23 -10.20
N PHE A 219 7.18 -15.15 -10.03
CA PHE A 219 6.05 -14.83 -10.91
C PHE A 219 6.55 -14.61 -12.33
N SER A 220 5.96 -15.32 -13.28
CA SER A 220 6.26 -15.17 -14.71
C SER A 220 5.13 -14.52 -15.51
N TYR A 221 3.94 -14.42 -14.92
CA TYR A 221 2.76 -13.71 -15.43
C TYR A 221 1.84 -13.34 -14.24
N PRO A 222 0.89 -12.41 -14.39
CA PRO A 222 0.10 -11.86 -13.27
C PRO A 222 -0.68 -12.85 -12.40
N ASP A 223 -1.12 -13.99 -12.95
CA ASP A 223 -1.88 -15.01 -12.20
C ASP A 223 -1.03 -16.26 -11.84
N ASP A 224 0.30 -16.12 -11.81
CA ASP A 224 1.24 -17.21 -11.53
C ASP A 224 1.41 -17.47 -10.01
N TYR A 225 0.36 -17.93 -9.33
CA TYR A 225 0.37 -18.12 -7.87
C TYR A 225 0.97 -19.45 -7.38
N ASP A 226 1.25 -20.40 -8.28
CA ASP A 226 1.71 -21.74 -7.89
C ASP A 226 3.20 -21.73 -7.50
N GLY A 227 3.47 -21.80 -6.19
CA GLY A 227 4.81 -21.91 -5.62
C GLY A 227 5.64 -20.62 -5.65
N THR A 228 5.03 -19.47 -5.92
CA THR A 228 5.68 -18.16 -6.12
C THR A 228 5.45 -17.18 -4.98
N ASN A 229 4.40 -17.38 -4.19
CA ASN A 229 4.05 -16.50 -3.07
C ASN A 229 4.64 -17.06 -1.76
N PHE A 230 5.45 -16.26 -1.07
CA PHE A 230 6.09 -16.62 0.18
C PHE A 230 5.50 -15.81 1.33
N THR A 231 5.47 -16.41 2.52
CA THR A 231 4.99 -15.73 3.73
C THR A 231 5.95 -15.92 4.89
N CYS A 232 6.06 -14.87 5.72
CA CYS A 232 6.75 -14.91 7.00
C CYS A 232 5.87 -14.23 8.07
N PRO A 233 6.12 -14.47 9.37
CA PRO A 233 5.52 -13.64 10.41
C PRO A 233 5.85 -12.17 10.21
N GLY A 234 4.95 -11.26 10.61
CA GLY A 234 5.18 -9.82 10.56
C GLY A 234 6.47 -9.42 11.29
N ASN A 235 7.00 -8.24 10.96
CA ASN A 235 8.30 -7.75 11.44
C ASN A 235 9.50 -8.62 11.03
N THR A 236 9.38 -9.45 9.98
CA THR A 236 10.52 -10.23 9.51
C THR A 236 11.50 -9.31 8.78
N ASN A 237 12.79 -9.42 9.06
CA ASN A 237 13.84 -8.69 8.36
C ASN A 237 14.24 -9.45 7.10
N TYR A 238 14.65 -8.72 6.06
CA TYR A 238 14.93 -9.30 4.76
C TYR A 238 16.31 -8.92 4.25
N GLN A 239 16.88 -9.84 3.47
CA GLN A 239 18.10 -9.63 2.70
C GLN A 239 17.78 -9.81 1.21
N HIS A 240 18.15 -8.81 0.43
CA HIS A 240 18.07 -8.79 -1.01
C HIS A 240 19.49 -8.91 -1.56
N ASN A 241 19.74 -9.91 -2.40
CA ASN A 241 21.09 -10.19 -2.90
C ASN A 241 21.07 -10.29 -4.41
N THR A 242 21.76 -9.37 -5.09
CA THR A 242 21.97 -9.46 -6.54
C THR A 242 23.16 -10.37 -6.80
N THR A 243 22.90 -11.57 -7.33
CA THR A 243 23.92 -12.62 -7.43
C THR A 243 24.56 -12.68 -8.81
N ARG A 244 25.70 -13.38 -8.90
CA ARG A 244 26.27 -13.77 -10.21
C ARG A 244 25.44 -14.90 -10.82
N ASN A 245 25.26 -14.84 -12.14
CA ASN A 245 24.79 -15.96 -12.97
C ASN A 245 25.57 -17.22 -12.64
N ASN A 246 24.94 -18.18 -11.97
CA ASN A 246 25.57 -19.46 -11.68
C ASN A 246 25.21 -20.45 -12.79
N ASN A 247 26.00 -20.46 -13.87
CA ASN A 247 25.83 -21.41 -14.99
C ASN A 247 26.23 -22.86 -14.63
N ASN A 248 26.42 -23.21 -13.35
CA ASN A 248 26.73 -24.57 -12.94
C ASN A 248 25.51 -25.21 -12.26
N ASN A 249 24.80 -26.05 -13.03
CA ASN A 249 23.98 -27.14 -12.51
C ASN A 249 24.86 -28.13 -11.77
N ASN A 250 25.25 -27.80 -10.54
CA ASN A 250 25.74 -28.77 -9.58
C ASN A 250 24.86 -28.65 -8.35
N ASN A 251 24.09 -29.71 -8.06
CA ASN A 251 23.42 -29.94 -6.78
C ASN A 251 24.47 -30.05 -5.66
N ASN A 252 25.06 -28.93 -5.29
CA ASN A 252 25.81 -28.78 -4.06
C ASN A 252 25.30 -27.53 -3.39
N THR A 253 24.46 -27.72 -2.38
CA THR A 253 24.24 -26.78 -1.29
C THR A 253 25.60 -26.43 -0.68
N GLN A 254 26.28 -25.44 -1.25
CA GLN A 254 27.36 -24.73 -0.60
C GLN A 254 26.72 -23.81 0.44
N ILE A 255 26.39 -24.41 1.58
CA ILE A 255 26.17 -23.68 2.83
C ILE A 255 27.51 -23.01 3.14
N PHE A 256 27.66 -21.75 2.73
CA PHE A 256 28.73 -20.91 3.24
C PHE A 256 28.39 -20.57 4.70
N LEU A 257 28.96 -21.36 5.60
CA LEU A 257 29.06 -21.01 7.01
C LEU A 257 29.87 -19.70 7.09
N LEU A 258 29.20 -18.60 7.41
CA LEU A 258 29.87 -17.40 7.88
C LEU A 258 30.54 -17.74 9.23
N PRO A 259 31.79 -17.32 9.49
CA PRO A 259 32.40 -17.53 10.79
C PRO A 259 31.66 -16.72 11.85
N GLU A 260 31.39 -17.36 12.99
CA GLU A 260 30.94 -16.70 14.22
C GLU A 260 31.88 -15.52 14.54
N MET A 261 31.37 -14.30 14.39
CA MET A 261 32.03 -13.12 14.91
C MET A 261 31.74 -13.05 16.40
N ALA A 262 32.76 -13.35 17.18
CA ALA A 262 32.78 -13.27 18.63
C ALA A 262 32.23 -11.94 19.13
N ALA A 263 31.37 -12.02 20.15
CA ALA A 263 30.91 -10.90 20.94
C ALA A 263 32.11 -10.11 21.49
N GLN A 264 32.21 -8.82 21.13
CA GLN A 264 33.06 -7.88 21.84
C GLN A 264 32.23 -6.68 22.30
N ASN A 265 32.22 -6.52 23.62
CA ASN A 265 31.68 -5.40 24.38
C ASN A 265 31.96 -4.05 23.71
N THR A 266 30.91 -3.39 23.23
CA THR A 266 30.91 -1.94 23.06
C THR A 266 29.75 -1.35 23.84
N LEU A 267 30.09 -0.42 24.73
CA LEU A 267 29.16 0.36 25.54
C LEU A 267 28.25 1.18 24.59
N PRO A 268 26.92 1.23 24.77
CA PRO A 268 26.07 1.95 23.85
C PRO A 268 26.24 3.46 24.09
N LEU A 269 26.85 4.14 23.12
CA LEU A 269 26.72 5.59 23.00
C LEU A 269 25.32 5.84 22.46
N LEU A 270 24.41 6.29 23.33
CA LEU A 270 23.02 6.60 23.01
C LEU A 270 22.98 7.82 22.07
N LEU A 271 23.08 7.57 20.76
CA LEU A 271 22.80 8.58 19.75
C LEU A 271 21.28 8.67 19.61
N LEU A 272 20.67 9.69 20.21
CA LEU A 272 19.26 10.03 20.01
C LEU A 272 19.08 10.45 18.54
N ALA A 273 18.82 9.48 17.66
CA ALA A 273 18.36 9.76 16.31
C ALA A 273 16.94 10.34 16.43
N LEU A 274 16.78 11.62 16.12
CA LEU A 274 15.47 12.19 15.83
C LEU A 274 14.98 11.57 14.51
N LEU A 275 14.29 10.44 14.59
CA LEU A 275 13.57 9.87 13.46
C LEU A 275 12.39 10.78 13.13
N PRO A 276 12.23 11.25 11.87
CA PRO A 276 11.01 11.93 11.46
C PRO A 276 9.85 10.91 11.55
N LEU A 277 8.76 11.28 12.22
CA LEU A 277 7.52 10.50 12.17
C LEU A 277 7.12 10.33 10.70
N ALA A 278 6.92 9.08 10.26
CA ALA A 278 6.29 8.83 8.97
C ALA A 278 4.88 9.44 9.02
N ALA A 279 4.66 10.41 8.14
CA ALA A 279 3.43 11.16 8.09
C ALA A 279 2.36 10.28 7.40
N ALA A 280 1.15 10.23 7.96
CA ALA A 280 0.09 9.32 7.53
C ALA A 280 -1.27 9.97 7.77
N SER A 281 -2.22 9.66 6.89
CA SER A 281 -3.60 10.12 6.98
C SER A 281 -4.48 9.02 7.58
N THR A 282 -5.34 9.36 8.55
CA THR A 282 -6.32 8.43 9.10
C THR A 282 -7.60 8.47 8.26
N PHE A 283 -8.07 7.30 7.86
CA PHE A 283 -9.35 7.09 7.19
C PHE A 283 -10.33 6.45 8.16
N ASP A 284 -11.51 7.02 8.32
CA ASP A 284 -12.61 6.47 9.12
C ASP A 284 -13.79 6.09 8.21
N VAL A 285 -14.05 4.79 8.09
CA VAL A 285 -15.16 4.26 7.29
C VAL A 285 -16.31 3.92 8.22
N ALA A 286 -17.44 4.63 8.09
CA ALA A 286 -18.60 4.46 8.96
C ALA A 286 -19.79 3.90 8.17
N ASN A 287 -20.41 2.84 8.69
CA ASN A 287 -21.63 2.28 8.13
C ASN A 287 -22.87 2.90 8.79
N ASN A 288 -23.52 3.83 8.11
CA ASN A 288 -24.82 4.38 8.50
C ASN A 288 -25.98 3.81 7.65
N CYS A 289 -25.74 2.71 6.94
CA CYS A 289 -26.81 1.95 6.30
C CYS A 289 -27.62 1.18 7.35
N SER A 290 -28.86 0.83 7.01
CA SER A 290 -29.72 -0.04 7.83
C SER A 290 -29.35 -1.52 7.74
N TYR A 291 -28.33 -1.87 6.96
CA TYR A 291 -27.86 -3.22 6.71
C TYR A 291 -26.34 -3.31 6.87
N THR A 292 -25.87 -4.54 7.09
CA THR A 292 -24.44 -4.85 7.17
C THR A 292 -23.76 -4.64 5.82
N VAL A 293 -22.60 -4.00 5.85
CA VAL A 293 -21.69 -3.87 4.72
C VAL A 293 -20.34 -4.46 5.09
N TRP A 294 -19.58 -4.89 4.10
CA TRP A 294 -18.19 -5.30 4.30
C TRP A 294 -17.30 -4.25 3.65
N ALA A 295 -16.83 -3.30 4.45
CA ALA A 295 -15.89 -2.29 3.99
C ALA A 295 -14.62 -2.99 3.45
N ALA A 296 -14.08 -2.44 2.38
CA ALA A 296 -12.88 -2.90 1.72
C ALA A 296 -12.00 -1.70 1.38
N ALA A 297 -10.70 -1.88 1.50
CA ALA A 297 -9.71 -0.88 1.10
C ALA A 297 -8.48 -1.54 0.49
N SER A 298 -7.89 -0.89 -0.50
CA SER A 298 -6.58 -1.22 -1.03
C SER A 298 -5.76 0.06 -1.14
N PRO A 299 -4.72 0.27 -0.30
CA PRO A 299 -4.35 -0.58 0.84
C PRO A 299 -5.37 -0.51 2.00
N GLY A 300 -5.38 -1.56 2.84
CA GLY A 300 -6.10 -1.58 4.12
C GLY A 300 -6.84 -2.88 4.43
N GLY A 301 -7.18 -3.69 3.43
CA GLY A 301 -7.84 -4.98 3.63
C GLY A 301 -9.36 -4.87 3.62
N GLY A 302 -10.03 -5.41 4.63
CA GLY A 302 -11.50 -5.35 4.71
C GLY A 302 -12.07 -5.96 5.97
N ILE A 303 -13.24 -5.45 6.36
CA ILE A 303 -13.91 -5.78 7.63
C ILE A 303 -15.43 -5.69 7.49
N GLN A 304 -16.13 -6.52 8.26
CA GLN A 304 -17.58 -6.41 8.41
C GLN A 304 -17.94 -5.21 9.29
N LEU A 305 -18.83 -4.35 8.81
CA LEU A 305 -19.43 -3.25 9.55
C LEU A 305 -20.95 -3.45 9.60
N ASN A 306 -21.47 -3.75 10.79
CA ASN A 306 -22.90 -3.70 11.05
C ASN A 306 -23.38 -2.23 11.14
N PRO A 307 -24.70 -1.96 11.07
CA PRO A 307 -25.23 -0.62 11.20
C PRO A 307 -24.69 0.12 12.44
N GLY A 308 -24.20 1.34 12.23
CA GLY A 308 -23.60 2.20 13.24
C GLY A 308 -22.15 1.89 13.61
N GLN A 309 -21.53 0.86 13.03
CA GLN A 309 -20.11 0.56 13.26
C GLN A 309 -19.21 1.36 12.33
N SER A 310 -17.98 1.63 12.78
CA SER A 310 -16.92 2.23 11.98
C SER A 310 -15.62 1.45 12.04
N TRP A 311 -14.77 1.69 11.05
CA TRP A 311 -13.42 1.15 10.95
C TRP A 311 -12.46 2.28 10.61
N SER A 312 -11.51 2.51 11.49
CA SER A 312 -10.44 3.47 11.25
C SER A 312 -9.12 2.75 10.97
N TYR A 313 -8.39 3.22 9.96
CA TYR A 313 -7.06 2.73 9.61
C TYR A 313 -6.20 3.88 9.08
N ASN A 314 -4.88 3.71 9.16
CA ASN A 314 -3.93 4.70 8.71
C ASN A 314 -3.41 4.34 7.32
N VAL A 315 -3.24 5.37 6.50
CA VAL A 315 -2.69 5.24 5.15
C VAL A 315 -1.43 6.10 5.07
N PRO A 316 -0.26 5.52 4.71
CA PRO A 316 0.98 6.26 4.61
C PRO A 316 0.92 7.38 3.56
N ASP A 317 1.57 8.51 3.84
CA ASP A 317 1.84 9.53 2.83
C ASP A 317 2.56 8.94 1.61
N GLY A 318 2.25 9.45 0.41
CA GLY A 318 2.80 8.94 -0.85
C GLY A 318 2.04 7.73 -1.42
N THR A 319 1.02 7.21 -0.73
CA THR A 319 0.14 6.17 -1.29
C THR A 319 -0.57 6.71 -2.52
N THR A 320 -0.44 6.02 -3.66
CA THR A 320 -1.10 6.35 -4.93
C THR A 320 -2.04 5.23 -5.36
N GLY A 321 -3.14 5.58 -6.02
CA GLY A 321 -4.12 4.59 -6.50
C GLY A 321 -4.87 3.88 -5.38
N GLY A 322 -4.98 4.53 -4.22
CA GLY A 322 -5.67 3.98 -3.07
C GLY A 322 -7.19 3.99 -3.28
N ARG A 323 -7.86 2.94 -2.83
CA ARG A 323 -9.30 2.72 -3.01
C ARG A 323 -9.96 2.30 -1.71
N VAL A 324 -11.19 2.78 -1.48
CA VAL A 324 -12.09 2.25 -0.44
C VAL A 324 -13.47 2.09 -1.04
N TRP A 325 -14.12 0.95 -0.78
CA TRP A 325 -15.46 0.67 -1.28
C TRP A 325 -16.27 -0.20 -0.31
N PRO A 326 -17.61 -0.06 -0.33
CA PRO A 326 -18.51 -0.97 0.37
C PRO A 326 -18.78 -2.23 -0.46
N ARG A 327 -18.86 -3.38 0.21
CA ARG A 327 -19.36 -4.65 -0.36
C ARG A 327 -20.66 -5.05 0.29
N THR A 328 -21.55 -5.66 -0.48
CA THR A 328 -22.88 -6.09 0.00
C THR A 328 -23.15 -7.57 -0.27
N GLY A 329 -24.05 -8.16 0.52
CA GLY A 329 -24.48 -9.55 0.35
C GLY A 329 -23.35 -10.57 0.54
N CYS A 330 -22.41 -10.30 1.45
CA CYS A 330 -21.24 -11.16 1.62
C CYS A 330 -21.49 -12.34 2.56
N THR A 331 -20.81 -13.45 2.29
CA THR A 331 -20.67 -14.58 3.20
C THR A 331 -19.22 -15.03 3.20
N PHE A 332 -18.59 -15.06 4.39
CA PHE A 332 -17.22 -15.52 4.57
C PHE A 332 -17.17 -16.65 5.60
N ASN A 333 -16.25 -17.58 5.40
CA ASN A 333 -15.91 -18.61 6.38
C ASN A 333 -14.96 -18.04 7.45
N SER A 334 -14.58 -18.87 8.43
CA SER A 334 -13.70 -18.47 9.54
C SER A 334 -12.29 -18.06 9.13
N THR A 335 -11.83 -18.42 7.93
CA THR A 335 -10.51 -18.03 7.41
C THR A 335 -10.59 -16.79 6.51
N GLY A 336 -11.77 -16.16 6.39
CA GLY A 336 -11.97 -14.98 5.57
C GLY A 336 -12.21 -15.26 4.09
N ASN A 337 -12.43 -16.51 3.67
CA ASN A 337 -12.72 -16.87 2.28
C ASN A 337 -14.23 -17.00 2.05
N GLY A 338 -14.72 -16.55 0.90
CA GLY A 338 -16.14 -16.39 0.68
C GLY A 338 -16.48 -15.69 -0.64
N HIS A 339 -17.57 -14.93 -0.63
CA HIS A 339 -18.03 -14.17 -1.79
C HIS A 339 -18.94 -13.03 -1.33
N CYS A 340 -18.91 -11.91 -2.06
CA CYS A 340 -19.84 -10.79 -1.97
C CYS A 340 -20.66 -10.64 -3.26
N GLN A 341 -21.93 -10.26 -3.12
CA GLN A 341 -22.79 -9.98 -4.27
C GLN A 341 -22.30 -8.78 -5.09
N THR A 342 -21.79 -7.74 -4.42
CA THR A 342 -21.20 -6.56 -5.07
C THR A 342 -19.87 -6.20 -4.44
N GLY A 343 -18.93 -5.66 -5.23
CA GLY A 343 -17.62 -5.22 -4.76
C GLY A 343 -16.69 -6.35 -4.30
N ASP A 344 -16.99 -7.61 -4.62
CA ASP A 344 -16.14 -8.74 -4.25
C ASP A 344 -14.71 -8.57 -4.77
N CYS A 345 -13.70 -8.91 -3.97
CA CYS A 345 -12.30 -8.66 -4.28
C CYS A 345 -11.51 -9.96 -4.41
N GLY A 346 -12.09 -10.96 -5.08
CA GLY A 346 -11.47 -12.28 -5.28
C GLY A 346 -11.86 -13.30 -4.21
N GLY A 347 -13.04 -13.16 -3.62
CA GLY A 347 -13.57 -14.10 -2.63
C GLY A 347 -12.88 -14.05 -1.27
N VAL A 348 -12.24 -12.93 -0.93
CA VAL A 348 -11.55 -12.74 0.35
C VAL A 348 -12.12 -11.57 1.15
N LEU A 349 -12.13 -11.69 2.48
CA LEU A 349 -12.59 -10.64 3.39
C LEU A 349 -11.61 -9.47 3.40
N ALA A 350 -10.31 -9.75 3.51
CA ALA A 350 -9.26 -8.75 3.48
C ALA A 350 -8.77 -8.56 2.04
N CYS A 351 -9.26 -7.51 1.38
CA CYS A 351 -8.95 -7.25 -0.03
C CYS A 351 -7.48 -6.87 -0.23
N THR A 352 -6.86 -7.40 -1.28
CA THR A 352 -5.50 -7.04 -1.74
C THR A 352 -5.50 -6.29 -3.07
N GLY A 353 -6.64 -6.25 -3.76
CA GLY A 353 -6.84 -5.59 -5.04
C GLY A 353 -8.25 -4.99 -5.15
N SER A 354 -8.57 -4.48 -6.34
CA SER A 354 -9.84 -3.81 -6.61
C SER A 354 -11.05 -4.76 -6.52
N GLY A 355 -12.21 -4.21 -6.15
CA GLY A 355 -13.48 -4.93 -6.18
C GLY A 355 -14.05 -5.09 -7.58
N GLN A 356 -14.89 -6.11 -7.77
CA GLN A 356 -15.68 -6.31 -8.98
C GLN A 356 -16.87 -5.34 -9.06
N SER A 357 -17.17 -4.86 -10.26
CA SER A 357 -18.34 -4.03 -10.55
C SER A 357 -19.65 -4.79 -10.24
N PRO A 358 -20.69 -4.12 -9.70
CA PRO A 358 -20.73 -2.70 -9.37
C PRO A 358 -20.12 -2.42 -7.99
N ASN A 359 -19.33 -1.35 -7.89
CA ASN A 359 -18.93 -0.81 -6.60
C ASN A 359 -18.76 0.71 -6.65
N THR A 360 -19.32 1.40 -5.66
CA THR A 360 -19.11 2.84 -5.50
C THR A 360 -17.73 3.06 -4.89
N LEU A 361 -16.80 3.63 -5.66
CA LEU A 361 -15.42 3.82 -5.23
C LEU A 361 -15.22 5.18 -4.58
N THR A 362 -14.37 5.20 -3.56
CA THR A 362 -13.60 6.38 -3.20
C THR A 362 -12.15 6.13 -3.60
N GLU A 363 -11.56 7.07 -4.32
CA GLU A 363 -10.18 6.96 -4.81
C GLU A 363 -9.34 8.09 -4.22
N TYR A 364 -8.08 7.82 -3.93
CA TYR A 364 -7.17 8.80 -3.36
C TYR A 364 -5.71 8.58 -3.76
N SER A 365 -4.96 9.68 -3.75
CA SER A 365 -3.49 9.69 -3.77
C SER A 365 -3.01 10.72 -2.75
N LEU A 366 -2.14 10.33 -1.83
CA LEU A 366 -1.75 11.14 -0.67
C LEU A 366 -0.38 11.79 -0.84
N ASN A 367 -0.25 13.02 -0.37
CA ASN A 367 0.98 13.79 -0.33
C ASN A 367 1.77 13.80 -1.67
N ASN A 368 1.04 14.06 -2.76
CA ASN A 368 1.59 14.18 -4.11
C ASN A 368 2.54 15.39 -4.23
N PRO A 369 3.34 15.48 -5.31
CA PRO A 369 4.16 16.66 -5.57
C PRO A 369 3.35 17.97 -5.42
N GLY A 370 3.83 18.85 -4.53
CA GLY A 370 3.08 20.04 -4.10
C GLY A 370 2.47 19.93 -2.69
N GLY A 371 2.60 18.77 -2.03
CA GLY A 371 2.12 18.56 -0.67
C GLY A 371 0.60 18.48 -0.58
N LEU A 372 -0.03 17.92 -1.61
CA LEU A 372 -1.49 17.82 -1.73
C LEU A 372 -1.94 16.37 -1.82
N ASP A 373 -3.05 16.08 -1.16
CA ASP A 373 -3.84 14.89 -1.38
C ASP A 373 -4.82 15.17 -2.52
N TYR A 374 -4.99 14.21 -3.42
CA TYR A 374 -6.06 14.22 -4.42
C TYR A 374 -7.02 13.07 -4.13
N PHE A 375 -8.30 13.33 -4.20
CA PHE A 375 -9.31 12.34 -3.86
C PHE A 375 -10.65 12.61 -4.54
N ASP A 376 -11.43 11.55 -4.74
CA ASP A 376 -12.70 11.61 -5.46
C ASP A 376 -13.63 10.45 -5.12
N ILE A 377 -14.87 10.54 -5.62
CA ILE A 377 -15.78 9.41 -5.73
C ILE A 377 -15.85 9.02 -7.20
N SER A 378 -15.77 7.72 -7.48
CA SER A 378 -15.82 7.19 -8.84
C SER A 378 -16.95 6.19 -8.99
N LEU A 379 -17.78 6.42 -10.02
CA LEU A 379 -18.83 5.54 -10.50
C LEU A 379 -18.47 4.89 -11.84
N VAL A 380 -17.18 4.96 -12.21
CA VAL A 380 -16.65 4.32 -13.41
C VAL A 380 -16.85 2.81 -13.36
N ASP A 381 -16.72 2.22 -12.17
CA ASP A 381 -16.92 0.79 -11.90
C ASP A 381 -18.33 0.51 -11.31
N GLY A 382 -19.28 1.41 -11.59
CA GLY A 382 -20.69 1.25 -11.24
C GLY A 382 -21.07 1.85 -9.89
N PHE A 383 -22.23 1.46 -9.38
CA PHE A 383 -22.77 1.95 -8.12
C PHE A 383 -23.45 0.82 -7.35
N ASN A 384 -23.18 0.72 -6.05
CA ASN A 384 -23.89 -0.19 -5.16
C ASN A 384 -24.46 0.51 -3.92
N VAL A 385 -23.66 1.32 -3.20
CA VAL A 385 -24.05 1.95 -1.94
C VAL A 385 -23.74 3.45 -1.98
N PRO A 386 -24.70 4.33 -1.63
CA PRO A 386 -24.45 5.76 -1.52
C PRO A 386 -23.43 6.08 -0.43
N LEU A 387 -22.53 7.03 -0.72
CA LEU A 387 -21.52 7.44 0.25
C LEU A 387 -21.11 8.91 0.11
N SER A 388 -20.46 9.41 1.15
CA SER A 388 -19.72 10.67 1.12
C SER A 388 -18.28 10.47 1.54
N PHE A 389 -17.36 11.23 0.94
CA PHE A 389 -15.94 11.21 1.27
C PHE A 389 -15.51 12.63 1.63
N LYS A 390 -15.25 12.86 2.91
CA LYS A 390 -15.05 14.22 3.45
C LYS A 390 -13.76 14.31 4.27
N PRO A 391 -12.97 15.37 4.11
CA PRO A 391 -11.86 15.65 5.02
C PRO A 391 -12.38 16.01 6.42
N THR A 392 -11.61 15.67 7.45
CA THR A 392 -11.95 15.89 8.86
C THR A 392 -10.90 16.72 9.61
N SER A 393 -9.83 17.15 8.94
CA SER A 393 -8.71 17.87 9.56
C SER A 393 -8.01 18.84 8.60
N ASN A 394 -6.91 19.45 9.05
CA ASN A 394 -6.04 20.36 8.29
C ASN A 394 -6.75 21.54 7.61
N GLY A 395 -7.89 21.97 8.15
CA GLY A 395 -8.66 23.09 7.61
C GLY A 395 -9.30 22.82 6.25
N CYS A 396 -9.24 21.58 5.74
CA CYS A 396 -9.93 21.19 4.53
C CYS A 396 -11.38 20.80 4.86
N THR A 397 -12.35 21.38 4.15
CA THR A 397 -13.78 21.20 4.46
C THR A 397 -14.60 20.67 3.29
N SER A 398 -14.03 20.67 2.08
CA SER A 398 -14.74 20.30 0.85
C SER A 398 -14.38 18.88 0.46
N GLY A 399 -15.38 18.07 0.12
CA GLY A 399 -15.21 16.73 -0.42
C GLY A 399 -16.45 16.29 -1.20
N PRO A 400 -16.40 15.21 -1.98
CA PRO A 400 -17.52 14.74 -2.78
C PRO A 400 -18.57 13.98 -1.96
N SER A 401 -19.77 13.89 -2.53
CA SER A 401 -20.85 13.03 -2.03
C SER A 401 -21.72 12.53 -3.18
N CYS A 402 -22.09 11.26 -3.11
CA CYS A 402 -23.02 10.61 -4.03
C CYS A 402 -24.10 9.93 -3.18
N ALA A 403 -25.12 10.71 -2.82
CA ALA A 403 -26.22 10.29 -1.93
C ALA A 403 -27.52 9.93 -2.68
N ALA A 404 -27.53 10.04 -4.01
CA ALA A 404 -28.69 9.76 -4.85
C ALA A 404 -29.04 8.27 -4.85
N ASP A 405 -30.31 7.96 -5.12
CA ASP A 405 -30.77 6.59 -5.32
C ASP A 405 -30.50 6.12 -6.76
N VAL A 406 -29.22 5.95 -7.08
CA VAL A 406 -28.75 5.51 -8.40
C VAL A 406 -29.32 4.14 -8.75
N ASN A 407 -29.56 3.27 -7.76
CA ASN A 407 -30.13 1.95 -7.97
C ASN A 407 -31.60 2.02 -8.39
N ALA A 408 -32.40 2.91 -7.79
CA ALA A 408 -33.82 3.03 -8.10
C ALA A 408 -34.11 3.53 -9.53
N GLN A 409 -33.21 4.33 -10.11
CA GLN A 409 -33.35 4.87 -11.47
C GLN A 409 -32.37 4.23 -12.47
N CYS A 410 -31.70 3.14 -12.09
CA CYS A 410 -30.70 2.50 -12.92
C CYS A 410 -31.30 2.11 -14.29
N PRO A 411 -30.69 2.54 -15.42
CA PRO A 411 -31.12 2.14 -16.75
C PRO A 411 -31.25 0.62 -16.84
N ALA A 412 -32.31 0.13 -17.47
CA ALA A 412 -32.63 -1.29 -17.51
C ALA A 412 -31.47 -2.14 -18.04
N GLU A 413 -30.68 -1.59 -18.96
CA GLU A 413 -29.52 -2.26 -19.54
C GLU A 413 -28.33 -2.40 -18.58
N LEU A 414 -28.29 -1.64 -17.48
CA LEU A 414 -27.21 -1.64 -16.49
C LEU A 414 -27.61 -2.29 -15.15
N GLN A 415 -28.86 -2.71 -15.01
CA GLN A 415 -29.34 -3.31 -13.77
C GLN A 415 -28.68 -4.67 -13.52
N VAL A 416 -28.04 -4.81 -12.37
CA VAL A 416 -27.41 -6.05 -11.91
C VAL A 416 -27.82 -6.35 -10.47
N PRO A 417 -27.69 -7.59 -9.99
CA PRO A 417 -28.06 -7.91 -8.61
C PRO A 417 -27.29 -7.05 -7.60
N GLY A 418 -28.02 -6.25 -6.83
CA GLY A 418 -27.46 -5.43 -5.73
C GLY A 418 -26.89 -4.07 -6.14
N GLY A 419 -26.97 -3.67 -7.42
CA GLY A 419 -26.45 -2.37 -7.85
C GLY A 419 -26.79 -1.98 -9.29
N CYS A 420 -26.16 -0.90 -9.75
CA CYS A 420 -26.16 -0.43 -11.12
C CYS A 420 -24.77 -0.63 -11.71
N GLY A 421 -24.63 -1.55 -12.66
CA GLY A 421 -23.37 -1.87 -13.32
C GLY A 421 -22.87 -0.73 -14.19
N ASP A 422 -21.57 -0.74 -14.49
CA ASP A 422 -20.98 0.18 -15.45
C ASP A 422 -21.09 -0.36 -16.88
N PRO A 423 -21.14 0.54 -17.88
CA PRO A 423 -21.30 0.13 -19.25
C PRO A 423 -20.08 -0.59 -19.84
N CYS A 424 -18.87 -0.43 -19.29
CA CYS A 424 -17.71 -1.18 -19.79
C CYS A 424 -17.84 -2.66 -19.45
N THR A 425 -18.11 -2.99 -18.18
CA THR A 425 -18.31 -4.37 -17.73
C THR A 425 -19.49 -5.04 -18.44
N ILE A 426 -20.56 -4.29 -18.70
CA ILE A 426 -21.78 -4.84 -19.33
C ILE A 426 -21.62 -5.04 -20.85
N PHE A 427 -21.06 -4.06 -21.57
CA PHE A 427 -21.03 -4.08 -23.03
C PHE A 427 -19.67 -4.48 -23.62
N GLY A 428 -18.57 -4.28 -22.90
CA GLY A 428 -17.22 -4.64 -23.33
C GLY A 428 -16.73 -3.90 -24.58
N THR A 429 -17.36 -2.78 -24.97
CA THR A 429 -17.00 -2.07 -26.20
C THR A 429 -16.02 -0.92 -25.94
N PRO A 430 -15.19 -0.56 -26.94
CA PRO A 430 -14.28 0.58 -26.83
C PRO A 430 -14.95 1.91 -26.45
N GLU A 431 -16.22 2.09 -26.82
CA GLU A 431 -17.01 3.28 -26.48
C GLU A 431 -17.14 3.48 -24.96
N TYR A 432 -17.26 2.38 -24.22
CA TYR A 432 -17.48 2.40 -22.76
C TYR A 432 -16.21 2.06 -21.97
N CYS A 433 -15.36 1.20 -22.53
CA CYS A 433 -14.12 0.73 -21.88
C CYS A 433 -12.91 1.60 -22.13
N CYS A 434 -13.03 2.63 -22.97
CA CYS A 434 -12.06 3.71 -22.96
C CYS A 434 -10.60 3.27 -23.20
N PRO A 435 -10.29 2.49 -24.27
CA PRO A 435 -8.95 1.91 -24.48
C PRO A 435 -7.86 2.96 -24.74
N SER A 436 -8.24 4.20 -25.03
CA SER A 436 -7.32 5.34 -25.12
C SER A 436 -8.03 6.65 -24.71
N PRO A 437 -7.29 7.66 -24.23
CA PRO A 437 -7.87 8.96 -23.87
C PRO A 437 -8.68 9.61 -24.99
N SER A 438 -8.24 9.49 -26.24
CA SER A 438 -8.88 10.13 -27.40
C SER A 438 -10.23 9.49 -27.78
N SER A 439 -10.48 8.26 -27.36
CA SER A 439 -11.75 7.55 -27.60
C SER A 439 -12.82 7.82 -26.53
N CYS A 440 -12.45 8.44 -25.40
CA CYS A 440 -13.34 8.58 -24.26
C CYS A 440 -14.20 9.84 -24.34
N ASN A 441 -15.49 9.62 -24.56
CA ASN A 441 -16.48 10.70 -24.62
C ASN A 441 -17.67 10.38 -23.71
N PRO A 442 -18.37 11.40 -23.17
CA PRO A 442 -19.59 11.19 -22.41
C PRO A 442 -20.66 10.41 -23.21
N THR A 443 -21.12 9.29 -22.66
CA THR A 443 -22.15 8.44 -23.24
C THR A 443 -23.52 8.70 -22.59
N LYS A 444 -24.59 8.06 -23.08
CA LYS A 444 -25.90 8.15 -22.41
C LYS A 444 -25.86 7.62 -20.97
N TYR A 445 -25.00 6.64 -20.69
CA TYR A 445 -24.87 6.00 -19.39
C TYR A 445 -23.99 6.81 -18.43
N SER A 446 -22.85 7.34 -18.87
CA SER A 446 -22.05 8.21 -18.00
C SER A 446 -22.80 9.50 -17.65
N LYS A 447 -23.56 10.07 -18.60
CA LYS A 447 -24.47 11.20 -18.32
C LYS A 447 -25.55 10.85 -17.29
N TYR A 448 -26.05 9.62 -17.28
CA TYR A 448 -26.97 9.17 -16.24
C TYR A 448 -26.29 9.22 -14.86
N PHE A 449 -25.14 8.55 -14.69
CA PHE A 449 -24.41 8.57 -13.41
C PHE A 449 -24.04 9.99 -12.96
N LYS A 450 -23.55 10.83 -13.89
CA LYS A 450 -23.21 12.23 -13.62
C LYS A 450 -24.43 13.06 -13.19
N SER A 451 -25.60 12.79 -13.76
CA SER A 451 -26.84 13.48 -13.38
C SER A 451 -27.30 13.12 -11.97
N GLN A 452 -27.05 11.89 -11.52
CA GLN A 452 -27.38 11.45 -10.16
C GLN A 452 -26.34 11.93 -9.16
N CYS A 453 -25.06 11.90 -9.53
CA CYS A 453 -23.94 12.28 -8.69
C CYS A 453 -22.99 13.23 -9.43
N PRO A 454 -23.28 14.55 -9.43
CA PRO A 454 -22.48 15.53 -10.17
C PRO A 454 -21.03 15.64 -9.69
N GLN A 455 -20.76 15.28 -8.42
CA GLN A 455 -19.45 15.38 -7.77
C GLN A 455 -18.58 14.12 -7.93
N SER A 456 -19.00 13.14 -8.72
CA SER A 456 -18.25 11.90 -8.95
C SER A 456 -17.77 11.78 -10.39
N PHE A 457 -16.73 10.97 -10.61
CA PHE A 457 -16.37 10.48 -11.93
C PHE A 457 -17.46 9.54 -12.45
N SER A 458 -17.86 9.74 -13.70
CA SER A 458 -18.85 8.89 -14.39
C SER A 458 -18.29 8.12 -15.58
N TYR A 459 -17.07 8.45 -16.00
CA TYR A 459 -16.25 7.74 -16.99
C TYR A 459 -14.77 8.13 -16.78
N PRO A 460 -13.79 7.37 -17.31
CA PRO A 460 -12.36 7.53 -16.95
C PRO A 460 -11.73 8.89 -17.24
N TYR A 461 -12.33 9.70 -18.12
CA TYR A 461 -11.83 11.03 -18.49
C TYR A 461 -12.90 12.10 -18.27
N ASP A 462 -13.76 11.90 -17.27
CA ASP A 462 -14.70 12.93 -16.81
C ASP A 462 -13.95 14.22 -16.48
N ASP A 463 -14.64 15.35 -16.66
CA ASP A 463 -13.99 16.65 -16.50
C ASP A 463 -13.51 16.87 -15.05
N ASN A 464 -12.56 17.80 -14.86
CA ASN A 464 -11.91 18.08 -13.57
C ASN A 464 -12.86 18.54 -12.44
N SER A 465 -14.19 18.53 -12.65
CA SER A 465 -15.18 18.88 -11.62
C SER A 465 -15.32 17.82 -10.50
N ALA A 466 -14.80 16.61 -10.72
CA ALA A 466 -14.90 15.49 -9.77
C ALA A 466 -13.67 15.29 -8.87
N THR A 467 -12.53 15.95 -9.16
CA THR A 467 -11.31 15.83 -8.35
C THR A 467 -11.29 16.88 -7.23
N PHE A 468 -11.10 16.42 -6.00
CA PHE A 468 -10.91 17.26 -4.83
C PHE A 468 -9.47 17.22 -4.38
N ALA A 469 -9.02 18.28 -3.70
CA ALA A 469 -7.69 18.37 -3.15
C ALA A 469 -7.69 18.96 -1.75
N CYS A 470 -6.86 18.40 -0.88
CA CYS A 470 -6.60 18.89 0.47
C CYS A 470 -5.08 18.97 0.72
N PRO A 471 -4.62 19.75 1.71
CA PRO A 471 -3.24 19.68 2.16
C PRO A 471 -2.88 18.25 2.56
N GLY A 472 -1.63 17.83 2.33
CA GLY A 472 -1.15 16.52 2.75
C GLY A 472 -1.34 16.28 4.25
N ASN A 473 -1.39 15.01 4.65
CA ASN A 473 -1.69 14.56 6.01
C ASN A 473 -3.11 14.87 6.49
N THR A 474 -4.05 15.13 5.58
CA THR A 474 -5.45 15.35 5.95
C THR A 474 -6.09 14.02 6.30
N ASN A 475 -6.72 13.92 7.47
CA ASN A 475 -7.60 12.79 7.81
C ASN A 475 -8.94 12.88 7.07
N TYR A 476 -9.55 11.73 6.81
CA TYR A 476 -10.79 11.63 6.06
C TYR A 476 -11.82 10.72 6.71
N GLN A 477 -13.09 10.98 6.41
CA GLN A 477 -14.22 10.12 6.74
C GLN A 477 -14.96 9.71 5.47
N ILE A 478 -15.26 8.42 5.39
CA ILE A 478 -16.11 7.81 4.37
C ILE A 478 -17.38 7.33 5.08
N LEU A 479 -18.49 8.02 4.82
CA LEU A 479 -19.78 7.68 5.42
C LEU A 479 -20.65 6.97 4.41
N LEU A 480 -20.93 5.69 4.65
CA LEU A 480 -21.85 4.87 3.87
C LEU A 480 -23.27 5.13 4.37
N THR A 481 -24.21 5.37 3.46
CA THR A 481 -25.58 5.74 3.83
C THR A 481 -26.60 4.99 2.99
N THR A 482 -27.77 4.72 3.57
CA THR A 482 -28.95 4.35 2.78
C THR A 482 -29.47 5.58 2.03
N THR A 483 -30.12 5.34 0.89
CA THR A 483 -30.75 6.41 0.12
C THR A 483 -31.75 7.15 0.99
N THR A 484 -31.63 8.47 1.06
CA THR A 484 -32.68 9.28 1.68
C THR A 484 -33.82 9.36 0.67
N THR A 485 -34.90 8.62 0.90
CA THR A 485 -36.16 8.91 0.21
C THR A 485 -36.52 10.34 0.62
N THR A 486 -36.24 11.30 -0.27
CA THR A 486 -36.72 12.66 -0.09
C THR A 486 -38.22 12.57 -0.34
N THR A 487 -38.99 12.26 0.70
CA THR A 487 -40.43 12.45 0.67
C THR A 487 -40.63 13.93 0.51
N ALA A 488 -40.81 14.38 -0.74
CA ALA A 488 -41.35 15.69 -1.03
C ALA A 488 -42.75 15.72 -0.40
N THR A 489 -42.85 16.25 0.81
CA THR A 489 -44.10 16.81 1.32
C THR A 489 -44.49 17.93 0.36
N LEU A 490 -45.46 17.63 -0.50
CA LEU A 490 -46.26 18.61 -1.24
C LEU A 490 -47.02 19.53 -0.28
#